data_AF-A0A947G703-F1
#
_entry.id   AF-A0A947G703-F1
#
_cell.length_a   1.000
_cell.length_b   1.000
_cell.length_c   1.000
_cell.angle_alpha   90.00
_cell.angle_beta   90.00
_cell.angle_gamma   90.00
#
_symmetry.space_group_name_H-M   'P 1'
#
loop_
_entity.id
_entity.type
_entity.pdbx_description
1 polymer ?
#
loop_
_entity_poly.entity_id
_entity_poly.type
_entity_poly.pdbx_seq_one_letter_code
_entity_poly.pdbx_strand_id
1 'polypeptide(L)'
;SDGRAREPVGNTVDIATATFTNTIGQAVMATLWEDPDFNPDEPAFYYVRVLEIPTPRWTTYDAAFYGIDLPDTVPATIQDRAYTSPIWYSPSD
;
A
#
# COMPACT_ATOMS: atom_id res chain seq x y z
N SER A 1 -4.54 19.25 -3.30
CA SER A 1 -4.20 17.81 -3.39
C SER A 1 -5.10 17.07 -2.41
N ASP A 2 -6.09 16.34 -2.90
CA ASP A 2 -7.15 15.68 -2.11
C ASP A 2 -6.67 14.45 -1.30
N GLY A 3 -5.38 14.35 -0.98
CA GLY A 3 -4.79 13.23 -0.24
C GLY A 3 -4.84 11.87 -0.95
N ARG A 4 -5.20 11.83 -2.24
CA ARG A 4 -5.37 10.57 -2.99
C ARG A 4 -4.14 10.23 -3.83
N ALA A 5 -3.67 8.98 -3.72
CA ALA A 5 -2.78 8.38 -4.70
C ALA A 5 -3.56 8.12 -6.00
N ARG A 6 -3.19 8.80 -7.09
CA ARG A 6 -3.88 8.72 -8.39
C ARG A 6 -3.19 7.77 -9.36
N GLU A 7 -1.93 7.47 -9.12
CA GLU A 7 -1.12 6.59 -9.94
C GLU A 7 -0.78 5.32 -9.17
N PRO A 8 -0.65 4.17 -9.85
CA PRO A 8 -0.15 2.94 -9.23
C PRO A 8 1.26 3.15 -8.66
N VAL A 9 1.54 2.50 -7.53
CA VAL A 9 2.91 2.39 -7.00
C VAL A 9 3.75 1.59 -8.00
N GLY A 10 5.01 1.97 -8.20
CA GLY A 10 5.92 1.25 -9.08
C GLY A 10 6.14 -0.21 -8.65
N ASN A 11 6.58 -1.04 -9.59
CA ASN A 11 6.76 -2.49 -9.41
C ASN A 11 8.21 -2.90 -9.73
N THR A 12 8.82 -3.68 -8.84
CA THR A 12 10.19 -4.20 -8.99
C THR A 12 10.25 -5.73 -8.98
N VAL A 13 9.10 -6.41 -9.07
CA VAL A 13 9.02 -7.88 -9.03
C VAL A 13 9.64 -8.49 -10.29
N ASP A 14 10.53 -9.44 -10.07
CA ASP A 14 10.94 -10.43 -11.06
C ASP A 14 10.14 -11.72 -10.81
N ILE A 15 9.24 -12.02 -11.74
CA ILE A 15 8.34 -13.18 -11.67
C ILE A 15 9.12 -14.49 -11.82
N ALA A 16 10.17 -14.52 -12.65
CA ALA A 16 10.90 -15.74 -12.96
C ALA A 16 11.70 -16.25 -11.76
N THR A 17 12.22 -15.33 -10.95
CA THR A 17 13.00 -15.66 -9.75
C THR A 17 12.20 -15.51 -8.45
N ALA A 18 10.95 -15.05 -8.52
CA ALA A 18 10.12 -14.66 -7.37
C ALA A 18 10.86 -13.72 -6.40
N THR A 19 11.58 -12.74 -6.95
CA THR A 19 12.31 -11.73 -6.16
C THR A 19 11.76 -10.33 -6.43
N PHE A 20 12.13 -9.37 -5.59
CA PHE A 20 11.81 -7.94 -5.77
C PHE A 20 12.84 -7.08 -5.03
N THR A 21 12.93 -5.80 -5.38
CA THR A 21 13.84 -4.87 -4.70
C THR A 21 13.06 -3.77 -3.99
N ASN A 22 13.41 -3.52 -2.71
CA ASN A 22 12.81 -2.48 -1.88
C ASN A 22 13.40 -1.09 -2.17
N THR A 23 13.42 -0.69 -3.44
CA THR A 23 14.02 0.58 -3.91
C THR A 23 13.00 1.71 -4.08
N ILE A 24 11.69 1.39 -4.07
CA ILE A 24 10.60 2.35 -4.18
C ILE A 24 9.92 2.47 -2.82
N GLY A 25 9.82 3.70 -2.30
CA GLY A 25 9.29 3.98 -0.97
C GLY A 25 10.39 4.40 0.01
N GLN A 26 10.08 4.36 1.31
CA GLN A 26 10.99 4.76 2.39
C GLN A 26 10.72 3.92 3.64
N ALA A 27 11.75 3.71 4.46
CA ALA A 27 11.62 3.00 5.74
C ALA A 27 10.74 3.76 6.75
N VAL A 28 10.67 5.09 6.63
CA VAL A 28 9.81 5.97 7.43
C VAL A 28 9.17 6.98 6.49
N MET A 29 7.85 7.16 6.60
CA MET A 29 7.11 8.20 5.89
C MET A 29 6.53 9.17 6.92
N ALA A 30 6.72 10.46 6.67
CA ALA A 30 6.13 11.53 7.46
C ALA A 30 5.70 12.66 6.52
N THR A 31 4.56 13.28 6.83
CA THR A 31 4.04 14.42 6.09
C THR A 31 3.16 15.26 7.00
N LEU A 32 2.94 16.52 6.62
CA LEU A 32 1.95 17.40 7.23
C LEU A 32 0.78 17.52 6.26
N TRP A 33 -0.42 17.24 6.72
CA TRP A 33 -1.64 17.36 5.96
C TRP A 33 -2.70 18.10 6.79
N GLU A 34 -3.46 18.95 6.13
CA GLU A 34 -4.54 19.75 6.71
C GLU A 34 -5.81 19.46 5.90
N ASP A 35 -6.93 19.27 6.61
CA ASP A 35 -8.24 19.07 5.99
C ASP A 35 -8.83 20.43 5.61
N PRO A 36 -8.92 20.78 4.30
CA PRO A 36 -9.41 22.08 3.87
C PRO A 36 -10.91 22.27 4.13
N ASP A 37 -11.63 21.18 4.37
CA ASP A 37 -13.08 21.17 4.59
C ASP A 37 -13.43 20.92 6.06
N PHE A 38 -12.44 21.03 6.97
CA PHE A 38 -12.63 20.78 8.39
C PHE A 38 -13.68 21.71 9.01
N ASN A 39 -14.67 21.10 9.66
CA ASN A 39 -15.66 21.80 10.47
C ASN A 39 -15.52 21.38 11.96
N PRO A 40 -15.18 22.30 12.88
CA PRO A 40 -15.03 21.98 14.30
C PRO A 40 -16.34 21.60 14.99
N ASP A 41 -17.50 21.91 14.39
CA ASP A 41 -18.81 21.52 14.92
C ASP A 41 -19.20 20.08 14.52
N GLU A 42 -18.38 19.39 13.73
CA GLU A 42 -18.63 18.05 13.22
C GLU A 42 -17.62 17.01 13.75
N PRO A 43 -18.06 15.80 14.14
CA PRO A 43 -17.15 14.70 14.42
C PRO A 43 -16.33 14.31 13.19
N ALA A 44 -15.03 14.14 13.38
CA ALA A 44 -14.12 13.73 12.32
C ALA A 44 -13.16 12.64 12.80
N PHE A 45 -12.57 11.91 11.87
CA PHE A 45 -11.45 11.02 12.18
C PHE A 45 -10.47 10.97 11.02
N TYR A 46 -9.19 10.86 11.35
CA TYR A 46 -8.10 10.89 10.39
C TYR A 46 -7.19 9.69 10.57
N TYR A 47 -6.78 9.08 9.47
CA TYR A 47 -5.79 8.02 9.46
C TYR A 47 -4.95 8.13 8.20
N VAL A 48 -3.72 7.64 8.27
CA VAL A 48 -2.84 7.50 7.10
C VAL A 48 -2.96 6.07 6.59
N ARG A 49 -2.99 5.93 5.26
CA ARG A 49 -2.85 4.64 4.58
C ARG A 49 -1.56 4.63 3.78
N VAL A 50 -0.86 3.50 3.82
CA VAL A 50 0.37 3.27 3.05
C VAL A 50 0.15 2.05 2.16
N LEU A 51 0.65 2.13 0.93
CA LEU A 51 0.67 1.02 -0.02
C LEU A 51 2.09 0.48 -0.09
N GLU A 52 2.25 -0.83 0.07
CA GLU A 52 3.51 -1.48 -0.25
C GLU A 52 3.68 -1.55 -1.78
N ILE A 53 4.93 -1.65 -2.24
CA ILE A 53 5.18 -2.03 -3.63
C ILE A 53 4.65 -3.45 -3.88
N PRO A 54 4.30 -3.82 -5.12
CA PRO A 54 3.93 -5.20 -5.40
C PRO A 54 5.02 -6.17 -4.97
N THR A 55 4.62 -7.29 -4.38
CA THR A 55 5.49 -8.39 -3.98
C THR A 55 5.05 -9.68 -4.70
N PRO A 56 5.94 -10.67 -4.88
CA PRO A 56 5.55 -11.95 -5.44
C PRO A 56 4.49 -12.62 -4.56
N ARG A 57 3.45 -13.16 -5.19
CA ARG A 57 2.46 -13.96 -4.46
C ARG A 57 3.06 -15.31 -4.08
N TRP A 58 2.52 -15.98 -3.07
CA TRP A 58 2.93 -17.34 -2.68
C TRP A 58 2.95 -18.33 -3.86
N THR A 59 1.99 -18.22 -4.79
CA THR A 59 1.95 -19.07 -6.00
C THR A 59 3.14 -18.83 -6.93
N THR A 60 3.66 -17.61 -6.97
CA THR A 60 4.85 -17.25 -7.76
C THR A 60 6.12 -17.78 -7.11
N TYR A 61 6.20 -17.74 -5.77
CA TYR A 61 7.26 -18.41 -5.03
C TYR A 61 7.26 -19.92 -5.30
N ASP A 62 6.10 -20.57 -5.25
CA ASP A 62 5.98 -22.01 -5.54
C ASP A 62 6.39 -22.32 -7.00
N ALA A 63 5.91 -21.54 -7.97
CA ALA A 63 6.25 -21.72 -9.38
C ALA A 63 7.76 -21.65 -9.61
N ALA A 64 8.42 -20.62 -9.06
CA ALA A 64 9.87 -20.45 -9.14
C ALA A 64 10.63 -21.58 -8.42
N PHE A 65 10.14 -22.03 -7.26
CA PHE A 65 10.78 -23.10 -6.50
C PHE A 65 10.69 -24.46 -7.19
N TYR A 66 9.53 -24.82 -7.74
CA TYR A 66 9.32 -26.10 -8.43
C TYR A 66 9.74 -26.08 -9.90
N GLY A 67 10.09 -24.93 -10.46
CA GLY A 67 10.45 -24.78 -11.86
C GLY A 67 9.28 -25.07 -12.80
N ILE A 68 8.07 -24.68 -12.39
CA ILE A 68 6.84 -24.85 -13.17
C ILE A 68 6.32 -23.49 -13.63
N ASP A 69 5.53 -23.49 -14.71
CA ASP A 69 4.89 -22.27 -15.18
C ASP A 69 3.76 -21.84 -14.24
N LEU A 70 3.69 -20.54 -13.94
CA LEU A 70 2.56 -19.96 -13.22
C LEU A 70 1.34 -19.91 -14.15
N PRO A 71 0.18 -20.46 -13.76
CA PRO A 71 -1.02 -20.38 -14.60
C PRO A 71 -1.48 -18.93 -14.82
N ASP A 72 -1.86 -18.58 -16.05
CA ASP A 72 -2.30 -17.22 -16.43
C ASP A 72 -3.54 -16.73 -15.66
N THR A 73 -4.32 -17.66 -15.08
CA THR A 73 -5.50 -17.35 -14.27
C THR A 73 -5.15 -16.86 -12.86
N VAL A 74 -3.89 -16.93 -12.45
CA VAL A 74 -3.42 -16.60 -11.11
C VAL A 74 -2.59 -15.32 -11.14
N PRO A 75 -2.91 -14.30 -10.33
CA PRO A 75 -2.07 -13.11 -10.23
C PRO A 75 -0.67 -13.45 -9.73
N ALA A 76 0.35 -12.99 -10.46
CA ALA A 76 1.76 -13.21 -10.11
C ALA A 76 2.22 -12.36 -8.91
N THR A 77 1.51 -11.29 -8.60
CA THR A 77 1.87 -10.35 -7.53
C THR A 77 0.69 -10.06 -6.62
N ILE A 78 1.00 -9.61 -5.41
CA ILE A 78 0.05 -9.01 -4.47
C ILE A 78 0.54 -7.62 -4.07
N GLN A 79 -0.37 -6.76 -3.63
CA GLN A 79 -0.05 -5.46 -3.06
C GLN A 79 -0.77 -5.30 -1.73
N ASP A 80 0.03 -5.19 -0.68
CA ASP A 80 -0.48 -5.00 0.67
C ASP A 80 -0.64 -3.52 1.03
N ARG A 81 -1.45 -3.30 2.06
CA ARG A 81 -1.76 -1.97 2.57
C ARG A 81 -1.73 -1.96 4.09
N ALA A 82 -1.19 -0.89 4.64
CA ALA A 82 -1.22 -0.62 6.06
C ALA A 82 -2.11 0.61 6.33
N TYR A 83 -2.78 0.59 7.47
CA TYR A 83 -3.57 1.70 7.98
C TYR A 83 -3.07 2.05 9.37
N THR A 84 -2.90 3.33 9.67
CA THR A 84 -2.61 3.77 11.03
C THR A 84 -3.86 3.70 11.89
N SER A 85 -3.68 3.69 13.21
CA SER A 85 -4.79 3.96 14.12
C SER A 85 -5.44 5.31 13.77
N PRO A 86 -6.79 5.40 13.82
CA PRO A 86 -7.48 6.65 13.61
C PRO A 86 -7.25 7.61 14.77
N ILE A 87 -7.10 8.90 14.45
CA ILE A 87 -7.16 10.02 15.38
C ILE A 87 -8.58 10.56 15.31
N TRP A 88 -9.28 10.56 16.43
CA TRP A 88 -10.67 11.02 16.51
C TRP A 88 -10.72 12.48 16.94
N TYR A 89 -11.65 13.23 16.35
CA TYR A 89 -12.05 14.56 16.75
C TYR A 89 -13.53 14.56 17.10
N SER A 90 -13.86 15.04 18.29
CA SER A 90 -15.22 15.18 18.79
C SER A 90 -15.49 16.64 19.10
N PRO A 91 -16.56 17.25 18.55
CA PRO A 91 -17.01 18.57 18.97
C PRO A 91 -17.42 18.50 20.45
N SER A 92 -16.99 19.46 21.28
CA SER A 92 -17.30 19.62 22.71
C SER A 92 -16.42 18.92 23.78
N ASP A 93 -15.15 18.64 23.47
CA ASP A 93 -14.09 18.70 24.49
C ASP A 93 -13.58 20.14 24.71
#